data_AF-A0A1I5BSS9-F1
#
_entry.id   AF-A0A1I5BSS9-F1
#
_cell.length_a   1.000
_cell.length_b   1.000
_cell.length_c   1.000
_cell.angle_alpha   90.00
_cell.angle_beta   90.00
_cell.angle_gamma   90.00
#
_symmetry.space_group_name_H-M   'P 1'
#
loop_
_entity.id
_entity.type
_entity.pdbx_description
1 polymer ?
#
loop_
_entity_poly.entity_id
_entity_poly.type
_entity_poly.pdbx_seq_one_letter_code
_entity_poly.pdbx_strand_id
1 'polypeptide(L)'
;MVALGFALLQQLWKNRRDAYNARVDEFCKLIFEAADQAAEYWITKKPSKVAKPAPELKAKLALAESKLEGYQLKVNFFQVLIRERSWTSKHDQIVANVADFLDAMTGGEFGAEVRQPDPTRVRLVYTTAAELVATLRSTMPRFSKFEMLTGALLALAFAYLVLHSLGLDVSRFFAPAPRGLPSS
;
A
#
# COMPACT_ATOMS: atom_id res chain seq x y z
N MET A 1 -12.58 28.06 -19.24
CA MET A 1 -12.43 26.74 -19.88
C MET A 1 -11.15 26.03 -19.42
N VAL A 2 -9.95 26.60 -19.65
CA VAL A 2 -8.66 25.97 -19.31
C VAL A 2 -8.47 25.72 -17.80
N ALA A 3 -8.79 26.68 -16.93
CA ALA A 3 -8.72 26.51 -15.46
C ALA A 3 -9.58 25.35 -14.95
N LEU A 4 -10.77 25.19 -15.53
CA LEU A 4 -11.72 24.13 -15.17
C LEU A 4 -11.18 22.76 -15.60
N GLY A 5 -10.56 22.68 -16.78
CA GLY A 5 -9.87 21.47 -17.25
C GLY A 5 -8.69 21.08 -16.36
N PHE A 6 -7.87 22.05 -15.94
CA PHE A 6 -6.76 21.79 -15.02
C PHE A 6 -7.25 21.30 -13.64
N ALA A 7 -8.27 21.96 -13.08
CA ALA A 7 -8.86 21.55 -11.81
C ALA A 7 -9.42 20.11 -11.86
N LEU A 8 -10.09 19.74 -12.95
CA LEU A 8 -10.59 18.38 -13.16
C LEU A 8 -9.46 17.35 -13.26
N LEU A 9 -8.38 17.66 -13.99
CA LEU A 9 -7.21 16.78 -14.07
C LEU A 9 -6.54 16.58 -12.72
N GLN A 10 -6.34 17.66 -11.96
CA GLN A 10 -5.77 17.59 -10.61
C GLN A 10 -6.65 16.75 -9.67
N GLN A 11 -7.98 16.93 -9.74
CA GLN A 11 -8.91 16.18 -8.92
C GLN A 11 -8.95 14.69 -9.30
N LEU A 12 -8.92 14.37 -10.60
CA LEU A 12 -8.84 12.98 -11.07
C LEU A 12 -7.53 12.31 -10.63
N TRP A 13 -6.40 13.01 -10.74
CA TRP A 13 -5.11 12.51 -10.26
C TRP A 13 -5.13 12.25 -8.75
N LYS A 14 -5.60 13.23 -7.97
CA LYS A 14 -5.73 13.11 -6.51
C LYS A 14 -6.62 11.94 -6.13
N ASN A 15 -7.80 11.81 -6.74
CA ASN A 15 -8.73 10.72 -6.48
C ASN A 15 -8.12 9.35 -6.80
N ARG A 16 -7.39 9.24 -7.92
CA ARG A 16 -6.71 7.98 -8.30
C ARG A 16 -5.63 7.59 -7.30
N ARG A 17 -4.84 8.57 -6.82
CA ARG A 17 -3.80 8.37 -5.81
C ARG A 17 -4.40 7.98 -4.46
N ASP A 18 -5.41 8.71 -4.00
CA ASP A 18 -6.05 8.46 -2.71
C ASP A 18 -6.72 7.08 -2.70
N ALA A 19 -7.37 6.70 -3.82
CA ALA A 19 -7.92 5.35 -3.99
C ALA A 19 -6.83 4.25 -3.99
N TYR A 20 -5.64 4.51 -4.53
CA TYR A 20 -4.52 3.55 -4.45
C TYR A 20 -4.03 3.40 -3.01
N ASN A 21 -3.79 4.51 -2.31
CA ASN A 21 -3.32 4.49 -0.94
C ASN A 21 -4.30 3.76 -0.02
N ALA A 22 -5.61 4.00 -0.19
CA ALA A 22 -6.64 3.28 0.54
C ALA A 22 -6.59 1.77 0.33
N ARG A 23 -6.41 1.30 -0.92
CA ARG A 23 -6.25 -0.14 -1.22
C ARG A 23 -5.02 -0.75 -0.59
N VAL A 24 -3.89 -0.03 -0.58
CA VAL A 24 -2.68 -0.51 0.08
C VAL A 24 -2.88 -0.56 1.60
N ASP A 25 -3.59 0.41 2.20
CA ASP A 25 -3.95 0.39 3.61
C ASP A 25 -4.85 -0.82 3.96
N GLU A 26 -5.85 -1.10 3.12
CA GLU A 26 -6.69 -2.30 3.23
C GLU A 26 -5.86 -3.58 3.14
N PHE A 27 -4.91 -3.64 2.21
CA PHE A 27 -4.04 -4.81 2.08
C PHE A 27 -3.15 -5.00 3.31
N CYS A 28 -2.59 -3.91 3.86
CA CYS A 28 -1.79 -3.97 5.07
C CYS A 28 -2.60 -4.51 6.27
N LYS A 29 -3.86 -4.09 6.39
CA LYS A 29 -4.77 -4.61 7.44
C LYS A 29 -5.02 -6.11 7.25
N LEU A 30 -5.35 -6.52 6.02
CA LEU A 30 -5.58 -7.92 5.68
C LEU A 30 -4.35 -8.80 5.98
N ILE A 31 -3.14 -8.31 5.71
CA ILE A 31 -1.89 -9.03 6.00
C ILE A 31 -1.75 -9.30 7.50
N PHE A 32 -1.99 -8.31 8.36
CA PHE A 32 -1.91 -8.49 9.80
C PHE A 32 -3.05 -9.38 10.35
N GLU A 33 -4.28 -9.24 9.83
CA GLU A 33 -5.38 -10.15 10.18
C GLU A 33 -5.06 -11.62 9.83
N ALA A 34 -4.45 -11.84 8.66
CA ALA A 34 -3.99 -13.15 8.24
C ALA A 34 -2.83 -13.66 9.11
N ALA A 35 -1.91 -12.78 9.50
CA ALA A 35 -0.80 -13.09 10.39
C ALA A 35 -1.28 -13.51 11.79
N ASP A 36 -2.26 -12.79 12.35
CA ASP A 36 -2.87 -13.12 13.65
C ASP A 36 -3.56 -14.50 13.60
N GLN A 37 -4.31 -14.78 12.53
CA GLN A 37 -4.98 -16.07 12.37
C GLN A 37 -3.97 -17.22 12.18
N ALA A 38 -2.86 -16.98 11.48
CA ALA A 38 -1.80 -17.95 11.29
C ALA A 38 -1.03 -18.19 12.59
N ALA A 39 -0.74 -17.14 13.36
CA ALA A 39 -0.13 -17.25 14.67
C ALA A 39 -0.97 -18.13 15.61
N GLU A 40 -2.28 -17.87 15.68
CA GLU A 40 -3.23 -18.67 16.47
C GLU A 40 -3.23 -20.15 16.03
N TYR A 41 -3.20 -20.40 14.73
CA TYR A 41 -3.12 -21.76 14.19
C TYR A 41 -1.82 -22.47 14.62
N TRP A 42 -0.67 -21.79 14.51
CA TRP A 42 0.63 -22.39 14.79
C TRP A 42 0.86 -22.69 16.26
N ILE A 43 0.31 -21.91 17.18
CA ILE A 43 0.37 -22.17 18.63
C ILE A 43 -0.63 -23.25 19.09
N THR A 44 -1.73 -23.45 18.36
CA THR A 44 -2.80 -24.36 18.78
C THR A 44 -2.35 -25.81 18.66
N LYS A 45 -2.19 -26.51 19.78
CA LYS A 45 -1.76 -27.92 19.77
C LYS A 45 -2.79 -28.82 19.08
N LYS A 46 -2.37 -29.50 18.00
CA LYS A 46 -3.19 -30.57 17.41
C LYS A 46 -3.23 -31.76 18.38
N PRO A 47 -4.42 -32.33 18.59
CA PRO A 47 -4.57 -33.49 19.47
C PRO A 47 -3.90 -34.71 18.83
N SER A 48 -3.07 -35.42 19.60
CA SER A 48 -2.39 -36.64 19.13
C SER A 48 -3.41 -37.73 18.77
N LYS A 49 -3.11 -38.55 17.73
CA LYS A 49 -3.94 -39.71 17.31
C LYS A 49 -4.24 -40.69 18.44
N VAL A 50 -3.43 -40.69 19.51
CA VAL A 50 -3.56 -41.57 20.68
C VAL A 50 -4.76 -41.19 21.57
N ALA A 51 -5.15 -39.91 21.59
CA ALA A 51 -6.30 -39.43 22.36
C ALA A 51 -7.43 -39.06 21.42
N LYS A 52 -8.63 -39.64 21.59
CA LYS A 52 -9.83 -39.19 20.85
C LYS A 52 -10.01 -37.70 21.11
N PRO A 53 -9.81 -36.83 20.12
CA PRO A 53 -9.93 -35.40 20.36
C PRO A 53 -11.38 -35.07 20.65
N ALA A 54 -11.62 -34.09 21.53
CA ALA A 54 -12.93 -33.49 21.64
C ALA A 54 -13.39 -33.02 20.24
N PRO A 55 -14.60 -33.37 19.80
CA PRO A 55 -15.09 -33.03 18.45
C PRO A 55 -15.02 -31.52 18.18
N GLU A 56 -15.20 -30.69 19.21
CA GLU A 56 -15.07 -29.24 19.14
C GLU A 56 -13.67 -28.77 18.71
N LEU A 57 -12.61 -29.43 19.17
CA LEU A 57 -11.24 -29.05 18.85
C LEU A 57 -10.94 -29.34 17.37
N LYS A 58 -11.44 -30.46 16.84
CA LYS A 58 -11.33 -30.78 15.42
C LYS A 58 -12.06 -29.75 14.56
N ALA A 59 -13.28 -29.39 14.94
CA ALA A 59 -14.06 -28.37 14.23
C ALA A 59 -13.36 -26.99 14.25
N LYS A 60 -12.79 -26.58 15.38
CA LYS A 60 -12.02 -25.34 15.49
C LYS A 60 -10.78 -25.33 14.59
N LEU A 61 -10.02 -26.42 14.56
CA LEU A 61 -8.84 -26.55 13.70
C LEU A 61 -9.20 -26.51 12.21
N ALA A 62 -10.24 -27.26 11.81
CA ALA A 62 -10.72 -27.25 10.42
C ALA A 62 -11.19 -25.84 10.01
N LEU A 63 -11.90 -25.14 10.89
CA LEU A 63 -12.30 -23.75 10.66
C LEU A 63 -11.09 -22.82 10.50
N ALA A 64 -10.06 -22.98 11.34
CA ALA A 64 -8.83 -22.18 11.23
C ALA A 64 -8.10 -22.44 9.90
N GLU A 65 -8.05 -23.69 9.45
CA GLU A 65 -7.46 -24.06 8.15
C GLU A 65 -8.25 -23.45 6.99
N SER A 66 -9.58 -23.58 6.96
CA SER A 66 -10.41 -22.93 5.94
C SER A 66 -10.28 -21.40 5.94
N LYS A 67 -10.16 -20.77 7.12
CA LYS A 67 -9.93 -19.33 7.21
C LYS A 67 -8.58 -18.94 6.61
N LEU A 68 -7.52 -19.69 6.90
CA LEU A 68 -6.19 -19.42 6.36
C LEU A 68 -6.16 -19.56 4.85
N GLU A 69 -6.78 -20.60 4.28
CA GLU A 69 -6.94 -20.75 2.83
C GLU A 69 -7.68 -19.55 2.23
N GLY A 70 -8.76 -19.09 2.89
CA GLY A 70 -9.46 -17.87 2.51
C GLY A 70 -8.57 -16.63 2.52
N TYR A 71 -7.68 -16.49 3.51
CA TYR A 71 -6.70 -15.41 3.55
C TYR A 71 -5.65 -15.52 2.43
N GLN A 72 -5.16 -16.71 2.11
CA GLN A 72 -4.24 -16.91 0.98
C GLN A 72 -4.86 -16.42 -0.33
N LEU A 73 -6.11 -16.80 -0.60
CA LEU A 73 -6.84 -16.35 -1.78
C LEU A 73 -7.02 -14.83 -1.80
N LYS A 74 -7.38 -14.21 -0.67
CA LYS A 74 -7.51 -12.75 -0.57
C LYS A 74 -6.18 -12.04 -0.79
N VAL A 75 -5.08 -12.53 -0.23
CA VAL A 75 -3.74 -11.96 -0.41
C VAL A 75 -3.33 -12.02 -1.90
N ASN A 76 -3.52 -13.16 -2.55
CA ASN A 76 -3.27 -13.32 -3.99
C ASN A 76 -4.14 -12.37 -4.82
N PHE A 77 -5.42 -12.20 -4.47
CA PHE A 77 -6.30 -11.27 -5.16
C PHE A 77 -5.85 -9.81 -5.02
N PHE A 78 -5.49 -9.38 -3.80
CA PHE A 78 -4.98 -8.03 -3.55
C PHE A 78 -3.65 -7.75 -4.26
N GLN A 79 -2.78 -8.75 -4.34
CA GLN A 79 -1.54 -8.66 -5.12
C GLN A 79 -1.84 -8.31 -6.59
N VAL A 80 -2.82 -8.97 -7.21
CA VAL A 80 -3.25 -8.67 -8.59
C VAL A 80 -3.78 -7.24 -8.72
N LEU A 81 -4.59 -6.77 -7.75
CA LEU A 81 -5.15 -5.42 -7.77
C LEU A 81 -4.11 -4.30 -7.65
N ILE A 82 -2.98 -4.57 -7.02
CA ILE A 82 -1.92 -3.58 -6.79
C ILE A 82 -0.87 -3.61 -7.90
N ARG A 83 -0.70 -4.76 -8.57
CA ARG A 83 0.25 -4.97 -9.67
C ARG A 83 0.20 -3.90 -10.74
N GLU A 84 -0.99 -3.51 -11.19
CA GLU A 84 -1.18 -2.55 -12.29
C GLU A 84 -0.56 -1.17 -12.04
N ARG A 85 -0.31 -0.82 -10.77
CA ARG A 85 0.22 0.51 -10.38
C ARG A 85 1.63 0.48 -9.81
N SER A 86 2.21 -0.70 -9.65
CA SER A 86 3.59 -0.84 -9.18
C SER A 86 4.57 -0.75 -10.35
N TRP A 87 5.70 -0.06 -10.14
CA TRP A 87 6.83 -0.11 -11.07
C TRP A 87 7.37 -1.55 -11.14
N THR A 88 7.84 -1.98 -12.32
CA THR A 88 8.24 -3.38 -12.59
C THR A 88 9.22 -3.92 -11.55
N SER A 89 10.22 -3.14 -11.13
CA SER A 89 11.21 -3.57 -10.13
C SER A 89 10.64 -3.76 -8.72
N LYS A 90 9.58 -3.03 -8.37
CA LYS A 90 8.88 -3.19 -7.08
C LYS A 90 7.88 -4.33 -7.13
N HIS A 91 7.38 -4.67 -8.31
CA HIS A 91 6.47 -5.77 -8.48
C HIS A 91 7.12 -7.11 -8.11
N ASP A 92 8.31 -7.40 -8.65
CA ASP A 92 9.01 -8.67 -8.38
C ASP A 92 9.32 -8.82 -6.88
N GLN A 93 9.71 -7.73 -6.22
CA GLN A 93 9.92 -7.72 -4.76
C GLN A 93 8.63 -8.00 -3.98
N ILE A 94 7.49 -7.42 -4.39
CA ILE A 94 6.19 -7.71 -3.77
C ILE A 94 5.82 -9.18 -3.99
N VAL A 95 6.02 -9.72 -5.19
CA VAL A 95 5.71 -11.12 -5.51
C VAL A 95 6.53 -12.07 -4.63
N ALA A 96 7.84 -11.81 -4.48
CA ALA A 96 8.71 -12.58 -3.60
C ALA A 96 8.23 -12.51 -2.14
N ASN A 97 8.00 -11.31 -1.61
CA ASN A 97 7.55 -11.14 -0.22
C ASN A 97 6.17 -11.75 0.04
N VAL A 98 5.26 -11.75 -0.95
CA VAL A 98 3.97 -12.45 -0.85
C VAL A 98 4.19 -13.95 -0.78
N ALA A 99 5.07 -14.52 -1.61
CA ALA A 99 5.39 -15.94 -1.54
C ALA A 99 5.98 -16.33 -0.18
N ASP A 100 6.93 -15.55 0.33
CA ASP A 100 7.54 -15.77 1.65
C ASP A 100 6.51 -15.67 2.79
N PHE A 101 5.60 -14.71 2.71
CA PHE A 101 4.52 -14.56 3.70
C PHE A 101 3.53 -15.73 3.66
N LEU A 102 3.12 -16.16 2.46
CA LEU A 102 2.22 -17.31 2.30
C LEU A 102 2.88 -18.61 2.78
N ASP A 103 4.17 -18.82 2.48
CA ASP A 103 4.92 -19.96 3.01
C ASP A 103 5.07 -19.89 4.53
N ALA A 104 5.31 -18.71 5.11
CA ALA A 104 5.34 -18.57 6.56
C ALA A 104 3.98 -18.94 7.19
N MET A 105 2.87 -18.48 6.60
CA MET A 105 1.50 -18.74 7.07
C MET A 105 1.14 -20.22 7.07
N THR A 106 1.43 -20.96 6.00
CA THR A 106 0.97 -22.35 5.85
C THR A 106 2.06 -23.39 5.95
N GLY A 107 3.27 -23.08 5.50
CA GLY A 107 4.40 -24.00 5.50
C GLY A 107 4.16 -25.29 4.72
N GLY A 108 5.06 -26.25 4.89
CA GLY A 108 4.95 -27.57 4.27
C GLY A 108 4.00 -28.55 4.97
N GLU A 109 3.67 -28.32 6.24
CA GLU A 109 2.79 -29.19 7.05
C GLU A 109 1.35 -28.65 7.18
N PHE A 110 0.95 -27.70 6.34
CA PHE A 110 -0.43 -27.19 6.35
C PHE A 110 -1.44 -28.31 6.16
N GLY A 111 -2.46 -28.36 7.01
CA GLY A 111 -3.47 -29.42 6.94
C GLY A 111 -2.95 -30.82 7.31
N ALA A 112 -1.66 -30.99 7.61
CA ALA A 112 -1.12 -32.30 7.98
C ALA A 112 -1.77 -32.80 9.28
N GLU A 113 -2.12 -34.08 9.31
CA GLU A 113 -2.80 -34.70 10.45
C GLU A 113 -1.98 -34.63 11.75
N VAL A 114 -0.65 -34.58 11.65
CA VAL A 114 0.29 -34.68 12.78
C VAL A 114 1.12 -33.40 12.98
N ARG A 115 0.68 -32.27 12.41
CA ARG A 115 1.38 -30.97 12.54
C ARG A 115 1.60 -30.61 14.02
N GLN A 116 2.86 -30.35 14.37
CA GLN A 116 3.24 -29.91 15.72
C GLN A 116 3.11 -28.38 15.86
N PRO A 117 2.88 -27.87 17.09
CA PRO A 117 3.02 -26.44 17.35
C PRO A 117 4.40 -25.94 16.97
N ASP A 118 4.47 -24.77 16.34
CA ASP A 118 5.73 -24.16 15.89
C ASP A 118 5.78 -22.68 16.29
N PRO A 119 6.34 -22.35 17.47
CA PRO A 119 6.48 -20.97 17.92
C PRO A 119 7.45 -20.15 17.07
N THR A 120 8.45 -20.79 16.46
CA THR A 120 9.40 -20.10 15.58
C THR A 120 8.70 -19.60 14.34
N ARG A 121 7.75 -20.38 13.81
CA ARG A 121 6.93 -19.98 12.67
C ARG A 121 5.99 -18.83 12.99
N VAL A 122 5.46 -18.73 14.20
CA VAL A 122 4.69 -17.53 14.63
C VAL A 122 5.53 -16.27 14.47
N ARG A 123 6.79 -16.30 14.89
CA ARG A 123 7.72 -15.17 14.69
C ARG A 123 7.96 -14.91 13.20
N LEU A 124 8.17 -15.97 12.41
CA LEU A 124 8.41 -15.86 10.97
C LEU A 124 7.23 -15.21 10.21
N VAL A 125 6.00 -15.54 10.61
CA VAL A 125 4.77 -14.97 10.05
C VAL A 125 4.74 -13.46 10.26
N TYR A 126 5.01 -12.98 11.48
CA TYR A 126 5.02 -11.54 11.74
C TYR A 126 6.18 -10.81 11.08
N THR A 127 7.37 -11.43 10.99
CA THR A 127 8.52 -10.79 10.30
C THR A 127 8.25 -10.62 8.81
N THR A 128 7.76 -11.67 8.14
CA THR A 128 7.42 -11.61 6.70
C THR A 128 6.23 -10.69 6.43
N ALA A 129 5.23 -10.66 7.31
CA ALA A 129 4.15 -9.68 7.27
C ALA A 129 4.66 -8.23 7.33
N ALA A 130 5.56 -7.94 8.28
CA ALA A 130 6.12 -6.60 8.44
C ALA A 130 6.96 -6.16 7.23
N GLU A 131 7.75 -7.08 6.67
CA GLU A 131 8.55 -6.85 5.45
C GLU A 131 7.68 -6.60 4.22
N LEU A 132 6.61 -7.38 4.05
CA LEU A 132 5.62 -7.19 2.99
C LEU A 132 4.93 -5.83 3.13
N VAL A 133 4.48 -5.47 4.34
CA VAL A 133 3.86 -4.16 4.62
C VAL A 133 4.84 -3.02 4.35
N ALA A 134 6.10 -3.12 4.79
CA ALA A 134 7.11 -2.10 4.53
C ALA A 134 7.35 -1.92 3.02
N THR A 135 7.36 -3.03 2.27
CA THR A 135 7.54 -3.02 0.82
C THR A 135 6.36 -2.37 0.11
N LEU A 136 5.13 -2.71 0.49
CA LEU A 136 3.89 -2.09 0.00
C LEU A 136 3.84 -0.58 0.31
N ARG A 137 4.23 -0.17 1.51
CA ARG A 137 4.33 1.25 1.89
C ARG A 137 5.39 1.99 1.07
N SER A 138 6.44 1.29 0.64
CA SER A 138 7.48 1.88 -0.21
C SER A 138 7.01 2.15 -1.64
N THR A 139 5.93 1.51 -2.11
CA THR A 139 5.35 1.76 -3.43
C THR A 139 4.32 2.88 -3.45
N MET A 140 3.85 3.33 -2.27
CA MET A 140 2.97 4.48 -2.20
C MET A 140 3.69 5.71 -2.78
N PRO A 141 3.05 6.45 -3.71
CA PRO A 141 3.64 7.66 -4.27
C PRO A 141 3.89 8.67 -3.15
N ARG A 142 5.16 8.86 -2.79
CA ARG A 142 5.60 9.96 -1.94
C ARG A 142 5.56 11.21 -2.82
N PHE A 143 5.01 12.30 -2.31
CA PHE A 143 5.12 13.60 -2.98
C PHE A 143 6.58 13.85 -3.34
N SER A 144 6.90 13.72 -4.62
CA SER A 144 8.22 14.05 -5.09
C SER A 144 8.32 15.57 -5.10
N LYS A 145 9.42 16.13 -4.59
CA LYS A 145 9.70 17.57 -4.73
C LYS A 145 9.57 18.02 -6.19
N PHE A 146 9.85 17.11 -7.12
CA PHE A 146 9.67 17.30 -8.55
C PHE A 146 8.21 17.50 -8.96
N GLU A 147 7.26 16.73 -8.42
CA GLU A 147 5.82 16.89 -8.71
C GLU A 147 5.26 18.19 -8.13
N MET A 148 5.75 18.61 -6.96
CA MET A 148 5.44 19.93 -6.40
C MET A 148 6.00 21.05 -7.29
N LEU A 149 7.25 20.91 -7.76
CA LEU A 149 7.90 21.89 -8.62
C LEU A 149 7.22 21.99 -9.99
N THR A 150 6.90 20.87 -10.63
CA THR A 150 6.20 20.87 -11.92
C THR A 150 4.78 21.39 -11.77
N GLY A 151 4.07 21.04 -10.69
CA GLY A 151 2.77 21.61 -10.37
C GLY A 151 2.83 23.14 -10.16
N ALA A 152 3.83 23.63 -9.42
CA ALA A 152 4.04 25.06 -9.21
C ALA A 152 4.42 25.79 -10.50
N LEU A 153 5.30 25.22 -11.33
CA LEU A 153 5.68 25.77 -12.63
C LEU A 153 4.50 25.84 -13.59
N LEU A 154 3.67 24.80 -13.64
CA LEU A 154 2.44 24.80 -14.46
C LEU A 154 1.44 25.84 -13.96
N ALA A 155 1.29 26.00 -12.64
CA ALA A 155 0.44 27.03 -12.07
C ALA A 155 0.95 28.46 -12.39
N LEU A 156 2.26 28.69 -12.30
CA LEU A 156 2.89 29.97 -12.66
C LEU A 156 2.76 30.26 -14.16
N ALA A 157 3.02 29.28 -15.02
CA ALA A 157 2.84 29.41 -16.46
C ALA A 157 1.38 29.70 -16.82
N PHE A 158 0.43 29.05 -16.14
CA PHE A 158 -0.99 29.33 -16.29
C PHE A 158 -1.36 30.76 -15.84
N ALA A 159 -0.90 31.19 -14.67
CA ALA A 159 -1.13 32.55 -14.18
C ALA A 159 -0.58 33.61 -15.14
N TYR A 160 0.62 33.37 -15.70
CA TYR A 160 1.21 34.22 -16.72
C TYR A 160 0.35 34.31 -17.99
N LEU A 161 -0.11 33.17 -18.52
CA LEU A 161 -0.98 33.14 -19.71
C LEU A 161 -2.31 33.87 -19.48
N VAL A 162 -2.91 33.72 -18.30
CA VAL A 162 -4.15 34.43 -17.95
C VAL A 162 -3.91 35.93 -17.86
N LEU A 163 -2.89 36.38 -17.13
CA LEU A 163 -2.56 37.80 -17.01
C LEU A 163 -2.25 38.43 -18.37
N HIS A 164 -1.50 37.72 -19.22
CA HIS A 164 -1.19 38.18 -20.57
C HIS A 164 -2.45 38.30 -21.44
N SER A 165 -3.37 37.33 -21.36
CA SER A 165 -4.65 37.37 -22.10
C SER A 165 -5.59 38.50 -21.67
N LEU A 166 -5.45 38.99 -20.43
CA LEU A 166 -6.22 40.12 -19.88
C LEU A 166 -5.60 41.49 -20.23
N GLY A 167 -4.50 41.53 -21.00
CA GLY A 167 -3.80 42.77 -21.34
C GLY A 167 -3.11 43.44 -20.14
N LEU A 168 -2.97 42.72 -19.01
CA LEU A 168 -2.22 43.19 -17.86
C LEU A 168 -0.73 43.01 -18.16
N ASP A 169 -0.04 44.13 -18.39
CA ASP A 169 1.39 44.14 -18.63
C ASP A 169 2.15 43.84 -17.32
N VAL A 170 2.54 42.59 -17.16
CA VAL A 170 3.22 42.05 -15.97
C VAL A 170 4.55 42.77 -15.72
N SER A 171 5.15 43.39 -16.75
CA SER A 171 6.39 44.16 -16.63
C SER A 171 6.31 45.32 -15.64
N ARG A 172 5.10 45.87 -15.39
CA ARG A 172 4.88 46.95 -14.42
C ARG A 172 5.03 46.52 -12.96
N PHE A 173 4.85 45.24 -12.64
CA PHE A 173 4.97 44.73 -11.27
C PHE A 173 6.42 44.40 -10.88
N PHE A 174 7.31 44.24 -11.86
CA PHE A 174 8.73 43.94 -11.64
C PHE A 174 9.64 45.15 -11.92
N ALA A 175 9.07 46.31 -12.25
CA ALA A 175 9.84 47.53 -12.44
C ALA A 175 10.46 47.97 -11.10
N PRO A 176 11.79 48.15 -11.00
CA PRO A 176 12.43 48.64 -9.79
C PRO A 176 11.86 50.02 -9.44
N ALA A 177 11.50 50.23 -8.18
CA ALA A 177 10.95 51.50 -7.71
C ALA A 177 11.87 52.66 -8.14
N PRO A 178 11.31 53.75 -8.69
CA PRO A 178 12.11 54.88 -9.14
C PRO A 178 12.90 55.41 -7.94
N ARG A 179 14.24 55.32 -8.02
CA ARG A 179 15.12 55.93 -7.03
C ARG A 179 14.90 57.43 -7.13
N GLY A 180 14.19 58.00 -6.15
CA GLY A 180 14.01 59.43 -6.02
C GLY A 180 15.37 60.11 -6.07
N LEU A 181 15.56 61.00 -7.04
CA LEU A 181 16.74 61.84 -7.10
C LEU A 181 16.74 62.76 -5.87
N PRO A 182 17.89 62.93 -5.18
CA PRO A 182 17.97 63.78 -4.01
C PRO A 182 17.64 65.22 -4.39
N SER A 183 16.69 65.82 -3.68
CA SER A 183 16.35 67.24 -3.78
C SER A 183 17.52 68.07 -3.24
N SER A 184 18.16 68.82 -4.13
CA SER A 184 19.15 69.87 -3.81
C SER A 184 18.48 71.12 -3.27
#